data_AF-I4G8P7-F1
#
_entry.id   AF-I4G8P7-F1
#
_cell.length_a   1.000
_cell.length_b   1.000
_cell.length_c   1.000
_cell.angle_alpha   90.00
_cell.angle_beta   90.00
_cell.angle_gamma   90.00
#
_symmetry.space_group_name_H-M   'P 1'
#
loop_
_entity.id
_entity.type
_entity.pdbx_description
1 polymer ?
#
loop_
_entity_poly.entity_id
_entity_poly.type
_entity_poly.pdbx_seq_one_letter_code
_entity_poly.pdbx_strand_id
1 'polypeptide(L)'
;MVDSQAKIANLEGQLQELTQLPQQLETYRENIANLEIQLHQLSAEKDQLEATTSRHIEELSQQNRQITQDLEVQKTAAKALEKEKIKFESELATKQEEIAALEVQIQNRQQERDDFSRQTAPITTNELEAIISETPVVEEPETSPVIAKETPVVEEPETPPVVAKETPVVASEKIPVADTSLEVQPAAKIVQTSQESAENPLRGKTVVILGTFSQISREKAKSLIINVGGTVTGSPSANTDYILLGKAPGEKLKKAQKLGIKTLSEAQFLQMVELL
;
A
#
# COMPACT_ATOMS: atom_id res chain seq x y z
N MET A 1 -68.90 -64.22 36.29
CA MET A 1 -68.41 -64.53 34.93
C MET A 1 -67.87 -63.27 34.26
N VAL A 2 -68.67 -62.22 34.08
CA VAL A 2 -68.27 -60.96 33.40
C VAL A 2 -67.15 -60.21 34.15
N ASP A 3 -67.23 -60.06 35.47
CA ASP A 3 -66.19 -59.37 36.26
C ASP A 3 -64.83 -60.07 36.25
N SER A 4 -64.84 -61.40 36.10
CA SER A 4 -63.62 -62.21 36.00
C SER A 4 -62.94 -62.02 34.65
N GLN A 5 -63.70 -61.92 33.55
CA GLN A 5 -63.17 -61.66 32.21
C GLN A 5 -62.55 -60.26 32.10
N ALA A 6 -63.19 -59.23 32.68
CA ALA A 6 -62.63 -57.88 32.70
C ALA A 6 -61.30 -57.82 33.45
N LYS A 7 -61.16 -58.58 34.55
CA LYS A 7 -59.92 -58.66 35.32
C LYS A 7 -58.81 -59.39 34.56
N ILE A 8 -59.16 -60.45 33.83
CA ILE A 8 -58.23 -61.19 32.97
C ILE A 8 -57.72 -60.29 31.84
N ALA A 9 -58.61 -59.59 31.13
CA ALA A 9 -58.21 -58.67 30.05
C ALA A 9 -57.28 -57.54 30.54
N ASN A 10 -57.51 -57.01 31.75
CA ASN A 10 -56.62 -56.04 32.37
C ASN A 10 -55.23 -56.64 32.68
N LEU A 11 -55.20 -57.86 33.25
CA LEU A 11 -53.94 -58.55 33.53
C LEU A 11 -53.17 -58.92 32.25
N GLU A 12 -53.87 -59.31 31.18
CA GLU A 12 -53.28 -59.56 29.87
C GLU A 12 -52.67 -58.28 29.28
N GLY A 13 -53.34 -57.13 29.41
CA GLY A 13 -52.80 -55.82 29.03
C GLY A 13 -51.54 -55.45 29.81
N GLN A 14 -51.54 -55.67 31.13
CA GLN A 14 -50.36 -55.44 31.98
C GLN A 14 -49.20 -56.39 31.63
N LEU A 15 -49.49 -57.65 31.33
CA LEU A 15 -48.49 -58.62 30.88
C LEU A 15 -47.91 -58.25 29.51
N GLN A 16 -48.72 -57.69 28.62
CA GLN A 16 -48.28 -57.19 27.32
C GLN A 16 -47.38 -55.96 27.45
N GLU A 17 -47.59 -55.11 28.47
CA GLU A 17 -46.72 -53.97 28.77
C GLU A 17 -45.39 -54.44 29.39
N LEU A 18 -45.46 -55.35 30.37
CA LEU A 18 -44.29 -55.98 30.99
C LEU A 18 -43.39 -56.71 29.99
N THR A 19 -43.96 -57.32 28.95
CA THR A 19 -43.19 -58.02 27.90
C THR A 19 -42.47 -57.06 26.94
N GLN A 20 -42.94 -55.82 26.79
CA GLN A 20 -42.30 -54.80 25.96
C GLN A 20 -41.19 -54.04 26.68
N LEU A 21 -41.23 -54.02 28.02
CA LEU A 21 -40.27 -53.26 28.85
C LEU A 21 -38.79 -53.60 28.58
N PRO A 22 -38.37 -54.86 28.37
CA PRO A 22 -36.97 -55.18 28.06
C PRO A 22 -36.50 -54.58 26.74
N GLN A 23 -37.35 -54.58 25.71
CA GLN A 23 -37.03 -54.00 24.41
C GLN A 23 -36.92 -52.47 24.50
N GLN A 24 -37.81 -51.84 25.26
CA GLN A 24 -37.73 -50.40 25.54
C GLN A 24 -36.44 -50.06 26.30
N LEU A 25 -36.06 -50.85 27.30
CA LEU A 25 -34.84 -50.64 28.07
C LEU A 25 -33.59 -50.73 27.19
N GLU A 26 -33.54 -51.69 26.26
CA GLU A 26 -32.43 -51.80 25.31
C GLU A 26 -32.37 -50.60 24.36
N THR A 27 -33.53 -50.14 23.88
CA THR A 27 -33.62 -48.92 23.06
C THR A 27 -33.10 -47.69 23.81
N TYR A 28 -33.45 -47.56 25.11
CA TYR A 28 -32.92 -46.47 25.94
C TYR A 28 -31.42 -46.59 26.16
N ARG A 29 -30.88 -47.80 26.33
CA ARG A 29 -29.42 -48.01 26.46
C ARG A 29 -28.68 -47.61 25.19
N GLU A 30 -29.17 -48.02 24.03
CA GLU A 30 -28.58 -47.62 22.75
C GLU A 30 -28.63 -46.10 22.57
N ASN A 31 -29.75 -45.46 22.90
CA ASN A 31 -29.88 -44.02 22.84
C ASN A 31 -28.91 -43.30 23.79
N ILE A 32 -28.75 -43.81 25.02
CA ILE A 32 -27.79 -43.26 25.99
C ILE A 32 -26.36 -43.40 25.46
N ALA A 33 -25.97 -44.57 24.96
CA ALA A 33 -24.64 -44.79 24.39
C ALA A 33 -24.36 -43.86 23.20
N ASN A 34 -25.35 -43.66 22.32
CA ASN A 34 -25.23 -42.72 21.20
C ASN A 34 -25.06 -41.27 21.69
N LEU A 35 -25.81 -40.86 22.71
CA LEU A 35 -25.67 -39.53 23.31
C LEU A 35 -24.30 -39.34 23.98
N GLU A 36 -23.76 -40.36 24.64
CA GLU A 36 -22.41 -40.33 25.23
C GLU A 36 -21.33 -40.14 24.17
N ILE A 37 -21.44 -40.84 23.04
CA ILE A 37 -20.54 -40.65 21.89
C ILE A 37 -20.62 -39.22 21.36
N GLN A 38 -21.83 -38.67 21.20
CA GLN A 38 -22.03 -37.30 20.75
C GLN A 38 -21.43 -36.28 21.73
N LEU A 39 -21.61 -36.49 23.03
CA LEU A 39 -21.01 -35.63 24.07
C LEU A 39 -19.48 -35.65 24.01
N HIS A 40 -18.88 -36.83 23.82
CA HIS A 40 -17.43 -36.92 23.67
C HIS A 40 -16.93 -36.21 22.41
N GLN A 41 -17.64 -36.35 21.29
CA GLN A 41 -17.30 -35.64 20.05
C GLN A 41 -17.40 -34.12 20.22
N LEU A 42 -18.50 -33.63 20.80
CA LEU A 42 -18.69 -32.20 21.07
C LEU A 42 -17.65 -31.65 22.05
N SER A 43 -17.26 -32.42 23.07
CA SER A 43 -16.19 -32.03 23.98
C SER A 43 -14.85 -31.91 23.26
N ALA A 44 -14.52 -32.87 22.40
CA ALA A 44 -13.29 -32.83 21.62
C ALA A 44 -13.27 -31.66 20.63
N GLU A 45 -14.40 -31.37 19.97
CA GLU A 45 -14.54 -30.22 19.08
C GLU A 45 -14.38 -28.89 19.84
N LYS A 46 -14.98 -28.80 21.03
CA LYS A 46 -14.81 -27.64 21.92
C LYS A 46 -13.33 -27.43 22.28
N ASP A 47 -12.63 -28.47 22.71
CA ASP A 47 -11.21 -28.36 23.09
C ASP A 47 -10.33 -27.94 21.90
N GLN A 48 -10.62 -28.46 20.70
CA GLN A 48 -9.96 -28.03 19.47
C GLN A 48 -10.25 -26.57 19.15
N LEU A 49 -11.49 -26.12 19.29
CA LEU A 49 -11.90 -24.74 19.04
C LEU A 49 -11.25 -23.78 20.04
N GLU A 50 -11.19 -24.15 21.32
CA GLU A 50 -10.51 -23.36 22.36
C GLU A 50 -9.01 -23.27 22.10
N ALA A 51 -8.37 -24.39 21.71
CA ALA A 51 -6.94 -24.40 21.38
C ALA A 51 -6.62 -23.54 20.14
N THR A 52 -7.43 -23.64 19.07
CA THR A 52 -7.24 -22.84 17.86
C THR A 52 -7.49 -21.35 18.11
N THR A 53 -8.53 -21.01 18.86
CA THR A 53 -8.83 -19.63 19.25
C THR A 53 -7.71 -19.04 20.09
N SER A 54 -7.21 -19.79 21.07
CA SER A 54 -6.09 -19.34 21.93
C SER A 54 -4.81 -19.09 21.13
N ARG A 55 -4.51 -19.95 20.14
CA ARG A 55 -3.37 -19.72 19.22
C ARG A 55 -3.53 -18.43 18.41
N HIS A 56 -4.72 -18.19 17.84
CA HIS A 56 -4.96 -16.97 17.06
C HIS A 56 -4.86 -15.71 17.92
N ILE A 57 -5.37 -15.76 19.17
CA ILE A 57 -5.25 -14.63 20.11
C ILE A 57 -3.78 -14.32 20.40
N GLU A 58 -2.96 -15.35 20.65
CA GLU A 58 -1.54 -15.16 20.91
C GLU A 58 -0.80 -14.62 19.68
N GLU A 59 -1.10 -15.13 18.48
CA GLU A 59 -0.52 -14.64 17.22
C GLU A 59 -0.87 -13.17 16.98
N LEU A 60 -2.15 -12.78 17.11
CA LEU A 60 -2.58 -11.39 16.97
C LEU A 60 -1.94 -10.49 18.03
N SER A 61 -1.79 -10.97 19.26
CA SER A 61 -1.10 -10.26 20.33
C SER A 61 0.38 -10.02 19.99
N GLN A 62 1.05 -11.01 19.42
CA GLN A 62 2.44 -10.88 18.95
C GLN A 62 2.56 -9.91 17.78
N GLN A 63 1.69 -10.01 16.77
CA GLN A 63 1.66 -9.09 15.64
C GLN A 63 1.43 -7.65 16.10
N ASN A 64 0.48 -7.41 17.00
CA ASN A 64 0.22 -6.09 17.54
C ASN A 64 1.42 -5.52 18.32
N ARG A 65 2.13 -6.36 19.08
CA ARG A 65 3.38 -5.95 19.76
C ARG A 65 4.44 -5.54 18.73
N GLN A 66 4.62 -6.33 17.67
CA GLN A 66 5.58 -6.03 16.61
C GLN A 66 5.26 -4.71 15.89
N ILE A 67 4.01 -4.55 15.44
CA ILE A 67 3.56 -3.32 14.76
C ILE A 67 3.78 -2.10 15.66
N THR A 68 3.50 -2.22 16.95
CA THR A 68 3.71 -1.12 17.91
C THR A 68 5.19 -0.76 18.02
N GLN A 69 6.08 -1.76 18.09
CA GLN A 69 7.52 -1.53 18.11
C GLN A 69 8.01 -0.87 16.82
N ASP A 70 7.60 -1.38 15.66
CA ASP A 70 7.99 -0.83 14.35
C ASP A 70 7.52 0.63 14.21
N LEU A 71 6.31 0.93 14.68
CA LEU A 71 5.75 2.28 14.66
C LEU A 71 6.54 3.24 15.57
N GLU A 72 6.97 2.79 16.75
CA GLU A 72 7.85 3.58 17.62
C GLU A 72 9.22 3.82 16.98
N VAL A 73 9.81 2.80 16.35
CA VAL A 73 11.06 2.96 15.57
C VAL A 73 10.87 3.99 14.46
N GLN A 74 9.80 3.90 13.67
CA GLN A 74 9.51 4.86 12.60
C GLN A 74 9.32 6.29 13.14
N LYS A 75 8.62 6.47 14.27
CA LYS A 75 8.47 7.79 14.90
C LYS A 75 9.80 8.38 15.32
N THR A 76 10.69 7.57 15.92
CA THR A 76 12.02 8.05 16.32
C THR A 76 12.87 8.42 15.12
N ALA A 77 12.84 7.61 14.05
CA ALA A 77 13.52 7.91 12.80
C ALA A 77 12.97 9.21 12.15
N ALA A 78 11.65 9.39 12.11
CA ALA A 78 11.03 10.60 11.57
C ALA A 78 11.43 11.86 12.36
N LYS A 79 11.48 11.78 13.70
CA LYS A 79 11.98 12.88 14.54
C LYS A 79 13.45 13.21 14.29
N ALA A 80 14.28 12.21 14.05
CA ALA A 80 15.68 12.41 13.72
C ALA A 80 15.84 13.12 12.36
N LEU A 81 15.10 12.67 11.35
CA LEU A 81 15.07 13.32 10.03
C LEU A 81 14.58 14.77 10.11
N GLU A 82 13.54 15.05 10.90
CA GLU A 82 13.06 16.43 11.06
C GLU A 82 14.13 17.32 11.71
N LYS A 83 14.90 16.79 12.67
CA LYS A 83 16.02 17.52 13.27
C LYS A 83 17.12 17.81 12.25
N GLU A 84 17.46 16.86 11.39
CA GLU A 84 18.41 17.09 10.29
C GLU A 84 17.89 18.12 9.30
N LYS A 85 16.61 18.04 8.91
CA LYS A 85 15.98 19.02 8.03
C LYS A 85 16.08 20.44 8.59
N ILE A 86 15.73 20.65 9.87
CA ILE A 86 15.84 21.96 10.53
C ILE A 86 17.29 22.47 10.49
N LYS A 87 18.26 21.57 10.74
CA LYS A 87 19.68 21.93 10.66
C LYS A 87 20.05 22.42 9.25
N PHE A 88 19.69 21.65 8.22
CA PHE A 88 19.96 22.03 6.84
C PHE A 88 19.26 23.32 6.42
N GLU A 89 18.01 23.54 6.84
CA GLU A 89 17.28 24.78 6.57
C GLU A 89 17.96 25.99 7.21
N SER A 90 18.50 25.85 8.43
CA SER A 90 19.26 26.92 9.08
C SER A 90 20.59 27.23 8.38
N GLU A 91 21.29 26.19 7.89
CA GLU A 91 22.51 26.35 7.11
C GLU A 91 22.21 27.01 5.75
N LEU A 92 21.10 26.65 5.10
CA LEU A 92 20.68 27.28 3.85
C LEU A 92 20.34 28.76 4.06
N ALA A 93 19.64 29.12 5.14
CA ALA A 93 19.28 30.50 5.44
C ALA A 93 20.52 31.38 5.67
N THR A 94 21.51 30.88 6.41
CA THR A 94 22.78 31.62 6.61
C THR A 94 23.54 31.79 5.30
N LYS A 95 23.56 30.77 4.43
CA LYS A 95 24.16 30.91 3.09
C LYS A 95 23.42 31.88 2.18
N GLN A 96 22.09 31.94 2.25
CA GLN A 96 21.33 32.95 1.51
C GLN A 96 21.63 34.38 1.99
N GLU A 97 21.80 34.58 3.31
CA GLU A 97 22.18 35.87 3.88
C GLU A 97 23.61 36.28 3.44
N GLU A 98 24.57 35.35 3.47
CA GLU A 98 25.93 35.58 2.96
C GLU A 98 25.92 35.99 1.47
N ILE A 99 25.12 35.30 0.64
CA ILE A 99 24.99 35.63 -0.78
C ILE A 99 24.39 37.02 -0.97
N ALA A 100 23.30 37.35 -0.27
CA ALA A 100 22.67 38.66 -0.35
C ALA A 100 23.64 39.80 0.06
N ALA A 101 24.45 39.57 1.10
CA ALA A 101 25.48 40.53 1.52
C ALA A 101 26.55 40.73 0.43
N LEU A 102 26.99 39.66 -0.22
CA LEU A 102 27.94 39.72 -1.33
C LEU A 102 27.36 40.41 -2.56
N GLU A 103 26.09 40.20 -2.88
CA GLU A 103 25.40 40.89 -3.99
C GLU A 103 25.40 42.41 -3.78
N VAL A 104 25.08 42.87 -2.57
CA VAL A 104 25.16 44.30 -2.21
C VAL A 104 26.59 44.83 -2.36
N GLN A 105 27.60 44.09 -1.89
CA GLN A 105 29.01 44.50 -2.07
C GLN A 105 29.41 44.58 -3.55
N ILE A 106 28.95 43.63 -4.38
CA ILE A 106 29.21 43.65 -5.82
C ILE A 106 28.56 44.88 -6.45
N GLN A 107 27.32 45.19 -6.08
CA GLN A 107 26.58 46.33 -6.63
C GLN A 107 27.22 47.66 -6.22
N ASN A 108 27.67 47.79 -4.96
CA ASN A 108 28.41 48.97 -4.50
C ASN A 108 29.72 49.15 -5.30
N ARG A 109 30.52 48.08 -5.48
CA ARG A 109 31.76 48.16 -6.29
C ARG A 109 31.49 48.44 -7.76
N GLN A 110 30.35 48.00 -8.30
CA GLN A 110 29.93 48.36 -9.67
C GLN A 110 29.62 49.85 -9.77
N GLN A 111 28.86 50.40 -8.82
CA GLN A 111 28.57 51.84 -8.76
C GLN A 111 29.86 52.67 -8.62
N GLU A 112 30.77 52.27 -7.74
CA GLU A 112 32.07 52.94 -7.58
C GLU A 112 32.89 52.94 -8.89
N ARG A 113 32.89 51.84 -9.64
CA ARG A 113 33.55 51.76 -10.96
C ARG A 113 32.87 52.63 -12.02
N ASP A 114 31.55 52.68 -12.01
CA ASP A 114 30.76 53.48 -12.95
C ASP A 114 30.93 54.98 -12.67
N ASP A 115 30.94 55.39 -11.41
CA ASP A 115 31.20 56.76 -10.98
C ASP A 115 32.65 57.19 -11.28
N PHE A 116 33.62 56.29 -11.07
CA PHE A 116 35.01 56.52 -11.47
C PHE A 116 35.16 56.68 -12.99
N SER A 117 34.48 55.83 -13.79
CA SER A 117 34.47 55.95 -15.25
C SER A 117 33.82 57.25 -15.75
N ARG A 118 32.85 57.79 -15.02
CA ARG A 118 32.23 59.10 -15.33
C ARG A 118 33.13 60.28 -14.99
N GLN A 119 33.99 60.15 -13.98
CA GLN A 119 34.99 61.16 -13.63
C GLN A 119 36.20 61.14 -14.56
N THR A 120 36.56 59.97 -15.11
CA THR A 120 37.53 59.85 -16.19
C THR A 120 36.81 59.91 -17.54
N ALA A 121 36.39 61.11 -17.97
CA ALA A 121 36.05 61.31 -19.37
C ALA A 121 37.19 60.76 -20.25
N PRO A 122 36.93 60.16 -21.44
CA PRO A 122 38.01 59.86 -22.34
C PRO A 122 38.76 61.17 -22.56
N ILE A 123 40.07 61.19 -22.29
CA ILE A 123 40.94 62.21 -22.85
C ILE A 123 40.68 62.09 -24.35
N THR A 124 39.84 62.99 -24.87
CA THR A 124 39.62 63.08 -26.31
C THR A 124 40.99 63.30 -26.91
N THR A 125 41.28 62.63 -28.00
CA THR A 125 42.54 62.63 -28.77
C THR A 125 43.03 64.01 -29.25
N ASN A 126 42.50 65.12 -28.72
CA ASN A 126 42.90 66.48 -29.04
C ASN A 126 43.87 67.13 -28.03
N GLU A 127 44.28 66.45 -26.94
CA GLU A 127 45.25 67.04 -25.98
C GLU A 127 46.67 66.42 -26.05
N LEU A 128 46.88 65.37 -26.85
CA LEU A 128 48.21 64.74 -27.02
C LEU A 128 49.04 65.33 -28.18
N GLU A 129 48.47 66.16 -29.06
CA GLU A 129 49.21 66.80 -30.15
C GLU A 129 49.95 68.08 -29.74
N ALA A 130 49.68 68.64 -28.55
CA ALA A 130 50.30 69.89 -28.10
C ALA A 130 51.60 69.70 -27.29
N ILE A 131 51.98 68.46 -26.93
CA ILE A 131 53.14 68.20 -26.05
C ILE A 131 54.31 67.51 -26.78
N ILE A 132 54.12 67.04 -28.03
CA ILE A 132 55.19 66.39 -28.82
C ILE A 132 56.00 67.40 -29.64
N SER A 133 56.15 68.63 -29.14
CA SER A 133 57.10 69.62 -29.65
C SER A 133 58.13 69.90 -28.56
N GLU A 134 59.05 68.95 -28.35
CA GLU A 134 60.45 69.20 -27.98
C GLU A 134 61.12 67.85 -27.72
N THR A 135 61.74 67.29 -28.75
CA THR A 135 62.85 66.34 -28.53
C THR A 135 64.07 67.13 -28.06
N PRO A 136 64.87 66.57 -27.13
CA PRO A 136 66.17 66.12 -27.63
C PRO A 136 66.63 64.74 -27.10
N VAL A 137 67.37 64.12 -28.01
CA VAL A 137 68.32 63.01 -27.94
C VAL A 137 69.17 62.98 -26.66
N VAL A 138 69.51 61.77 -26.16
CA VAL A 138 70.82 61.33 -25.58
C VAL A 138 70.68 59.85 -25.13
N GLU A 139 71.22 58.93 -25.92
CA GLU A 139 72.33 57.99 -25.63
C GLU A 139 72.01 56.73 -24.78
N GLU A 140 72.16 55.58 -25.45
CA GLU A 140 72.58 54.26 -24.93
C GLU A 140 73.78 54.35 -23.95
N PRO A 141 74.07 53.37 -23.05
CA PRO A 141 74.20 51.96 -23.42
C PRO A 141 73.90 50.87 -22.36
N GLU A 142 73.75 49.65 -22.92
CA GLU A 142 74.21 48.33 -22.46
C GLU A 142 74.24 48.00 -20.95
N THR A 143 73.63 46.87 -20.58
CA THR A 143 74.38 45.61 -20.35
C THR A 143 73.44 44.47 -19.93
N SER A 144 73.56 43.37 -20.67
CA SER A 144 73.18 42.01 -20.25
C SER A 144 74.29 41.43 -19.31
N PRO A 145 74.33 40.13 -18.94
CA PRO A 145 73.31 39.16 -18.51
C PRO A 145 73.78 38.34 -17.27
N VAL A 146 72.90 37.80 -16.42
CA VAL A 146 73.23 36.60 -15.60
C VAL A 146 71.92 35.84 -15.33
N ILE A 147 71.55 34.85 -16.14
CA ILE A 147 71.91 33.42 -16.07
C ILE A 147 71.13 32.64 -15.00
N ALA A 148 70.41 31.63 -15.52
CA ALA A 148 70.04 30.37 -14.92
C ALA A 148 68.91 30.41 -13.85
N LYS A 149 67.88 29.57 -13.93
CA LYS A 149 67.79 28.28 -14.61
C LYS A 149 66.35 27.80 -14.62
N GLU A 150 66.02 27.05 -15.67
CA GLU A 150 65.04 25.96 -15.73
C GLU A 150 63.57 26.36 -15.44
N THR A 151 62.59 26.13 -16.31
CA THR A 151 62.46 25.23 -17.46
C THR A 151 61.18 25.60 -18.23
N PRO A 152 61.03 25.14 -19.49
CA PRO A 152 60.21 25.73 -20.54
C PRO A 152 58.73 25.32 -20.49
N VAL A 153 57.77 26.17 -20.89
CA VAL A 153 57.29 26.46 -22.27
C VAL A 153 56.78 25.23 -23.03
N VAL A 154 55.63 25.45 -23.67
CA VAL A 154 55.09 24.86 -24.91
C VAL A 154 54.14 23.67 -24.67
N GLU A 155 52.83 23.87 -24.77
CA GLU A 155 51.97 23.99 -25.98
C GLU A 155 51.37 22.62 -26.34
N GLU A 156 50.08 22.66 -26.70
CA GLU A 156 49.27 21.63 -27.37
C GLU A 156 50.05 20.73 -28.35
N PRO A 157 49.65 19.46 -28.63
CA PRO A 157 48.35 19.20 -29.29
C PRO A 157 47.74 17.78 -29.17
N GLU A 158 46.50 17.69 -29.68
CA GLU A 158 45.79 16.59 -30.34
C GLU A 158 46.38 15.15 -30.46
N THR A 159 45.56 14.20 -29.96
CA THR A 159 45.16 12.90 -30.58
C THR A 159 46.12 11.66 -30.47
N PRO A 160 45.68 10.42 -30.82
CA PRO A 160 45.72 9.19 -30.00
C PRO A 160 46.83 8.22 -30.49
N PRO A 161 47.02 6.95 -30.00
CA PRO A 161 46.21 5.79 -30.44
C PRO A 161 46.15 4.54 -29.51
N VAL A 162 45.13 3.70 -29.77
CA VAL A 162 45.12 2.21 -29.87
C VAL A 162 45.60 1.34 -28.68
N VAL A 163 44.73 0.43 -28.21
CA VAL A 163 44.91 -1.05 -28.26
C VAL A 163 43.57 -1.79 -28.00
N ALA A 164 43.16 -2.61 -28.98
CA ALA A 164 42.45 -3.92 -28.94
C ALA A 164 41.08 -4.06 -28.23
N LYS A 165 40.09 -4.84 -28.71
CA LYS A 165 40.03 -5.89 -29.74
C LYS A 165 38.56 -6.12 -30.12
N GLU A 166 38.32 -6.04 -31.43
CA GLU A 166 37.39 -6.75 -32.33
C GLU A 166 35.96 -7.23 -31.90
N THR A 167 35.03 -6.79 -32.76
CA THR A 167 33.63 -7.19 -33.11
C THR A 167 33.44 -8.71 -33.39
N PRO A 168 32.26 -9.31 -33.75
CA PRO A 168 31.00 -8.73 -34.32
C PRO A 168 29.65 -9.43 -33.88
N VAL A 169 28.46 -8.79 -33.96
CA VAL A 169 27.35 -8.93 -34.98
C VAL A 169 26.34 -10.12 -34.81
N VAL A 170 25.06 -9.77 -34.60
CA VAL A 170 23.77 -10.34 -35.13
C VAL A 170 23.10 -11.61 -34.54
N ALA A 171 21.75 -11.60 -34.66
CA ALA A 171 20.72 -12.67 -34.63
C ALA A 171 20.16 -13.08 -33.24
N SER A 172 18.84 -13.01 -32.98
CA SER A 172 17.69 -13.72 -33.58
C SER A 172 17.71 -15.25 -33.43
N GLU A 173 16.73 -15.72 -32.65
CA GLU A 173 15.89 -16.91 -32.89
C GLU A 173 16.36 -18.33 -32.49
N LYS A 174 15.37 -19.06 -31.96
CA LYS A 174 15.20 -20.53 -31.85
C LYS A 174 16.01 -21.28 -30.78
N ILE A 175 15.36 -21.84 -29.75
CA ILE A 175 14.54 -23.07 -29.76
C ILE A 175 15.33 -24.28 -30.28
N PRO A 176 15.57 -25.29 -29.43
CA PRO A 176 15.60 -26.68 -29.86
C PRO A 176 14.33 -27.39 -29.40
N VAL A 177 13.47 -27.69 -30.37
CA VAL A 177 12.45 -28.73 -30.32
C VAL A 177 13.06 -30.01 -30.88
N ALA A 178 12.90 -31.13 -30.18
CA ALA A 178 12.51 -32.44 -30.73
C ALA A 178 12.76 -33.56 -29.69
N ASP A 179 11.69 -34.11 -29.13
CA ASP A 179 11.30 -35.53 -29.32
C ASP A 179 9.92 -35.75 -28.66
N THR A 180 8.81 -35.78 -29.40
CA THR A 180 8.19 -36.93 -30.09
C THR A 180 7.23 -37.75 -29.21
N SER A 181 5.98 -37.88 -29.70
CA SER A 181 4.85 -38.77 -29.31
C SER A 181 3.76 -38.10 -28.45
N LEU A 182 2.67 -37.57 -29.02
CA LEU A 182 1.45 -38.21 -29.59
C LEU A 182 0.40 -38.63 -28.52
N GLU A 183 -0.74 -37.89 -28.53
CA GLU A 183 -2.16 -38.21 -28.20
C GLU A 183 -2.83 -36.92 -27.64
N VAL A 184 -3.64 -36.09 -28.33
CA VAL A 184 -4.97 -36.25 -28.98
C VAL A 184 -5.96 -36.90 -27.98
N GLN A 185 -6.98 -36.30 -27.34
CA GLN A 185 -7.97 -35.21 -27.57
C GLN A 185 -8.86 -35.06 -26.27
N PRO A 186 -9.93 -34.23 -26.16
CA PRO A 186 -10.13 -32.80 -26.45
C PRO A 186 -10.94 -32.02 -25.35
N ALA A 187 -11.07 -30.70 -25.57
CA ALA A 187 -12.18 -29.80 -25.16
C ALA A 187 -12.30 -29.35 -23.68
N ALA A 188 -11.45 -28.41 -23.27
CA ALA A 188 -11.83 -27.40 -22.27
C ALA A 188 -11.70 -26.00 -22.88
N LYS A 189 -12.82 -25.28 -22.84
CA LYS A 189 -13.02 -23.93 -23.36
C LYS A 189 -12.01 -22.96 -22.74
N ILE A 190 -11.33 -22.23 -23.61
CA ILE A 190 -10.27 -21.26 -23.33
C ILE A 190 -10.76 -20.24 -22.29
N VAL A 191 -10.18 -20.26 -21.09
CA VAL A 191 -10.27 -19.17 -20.12
C VAL A 191 -9.08 -18.26 -20.40
N GLN A 192 -9.34 -17.15 -21.08
CA GLN A 192 -8.37 -16.07 -21.24
C GLN A 192 -8.15 -15.38 -19.90
N THR A 193 -6.88 -15.31 -19.52
CA THR A 193 -6.34 -14.48 -18.45
C THR A 193 -6.47 -13.00 -18.82
N SER A 194 -6.96 -12.19 -17.90
CA SER A 194 -6.78 -10.72 -17.91
C SER A 194 -6.71 -10.24 -16.47
N GLN A 195 -5.48 -10.10 -15.97
CA GLN A 195 -5.19 -9.23 -14.84
C GLN A 195 -5.30 -7.78 -15.33
N GLU A 196 -6.48 -7.22 -15.22
CA GLU A 196 -6.74 -5.77 -15.22
C GLU A 196 -7.58 -5.51 -13.97
N SER A 197 -7.06 -4.65 -13.08
CA SER A 197 -7.73 -4.04 -11.93
C SER A 197 -8.96 -4.79 -11.42
N ALA A 198 -8.82 -5.62 -10.38
CA ALA A 198 -9.93 -6.31 -9.75
C ALA A 198 -11.07 -5.32 -9.46
N GLU A 199 -12.09 -5.31 -10.31
CA GLU A 199 -13.20 -4.40 -10.15
C GLU A 199 -13.89 -4.74 -8.84
N ASN A 200 -14.01 -3.76 -7.95
CA ASN A 200 -14.66 -4.00 -6.67
C ASN A 200 -16.09 -4.51 -6.92
N PRO A 201 -16.54 -5.61 -6.29
CA PRO A 201 -17.87 -6.18 -6.50
C PRO A 201 -19.03 -5.22 -6.16
N LEU A 202 -18.76 -4.13 -5.44
CA LEU A 202 -19.74 -3.09 -5.09
C LEU A 202 -19.76 -1.92 -6.08
N ARG A 203 -18.88 -1.89 -7.08
CA ARG A 203 -18.80 -0.82 -8.08
C ARG A 203 -20.10 -0.74 -8.90
N GLY A 204 -20.68 0.45 -8.98
CA GLY A 204 -21.94 0.70 -9.70
C GLY A 204 -23.18 0.08 -9.06
N LYS A 205 -23.08 -0.51 -7.85
CA LYS A 205 -24.20 -1.13 -7.15
C LYS A 205 -24.87 -0.15 -6.19
N THR A 206 -26.18 -0.32 -6.02
CA THR A 206 -26.97 0.46 -5.06
C THR A 206 -27.13 -0.32 -3.76
N VAL A 207 -26.60 0.23 -2.67
CA VAL A 207 -26.61 -0.38 -1.33
C VAL A 207 -27.50 0.42 -0.38
N VAL A 208 -28.34 -0.26 0.37
CA VAL A 208 -29.13 0.34 1.46
C VAL A 208 -28.57 -0.10 2.80
N ILE A 209 -28.29 0.86 3.67
CA ILE A 209 -27.78 0.63 5.01
C ILE A 209 -28.96 0.58 6.00
N LEU A 210 -29.15 -0.56 6.67
CA LEU A 210 -30.20 -0.76 7.68
C LEU A 210 -29.60 -1.15 9.03
N GLY A 211 -30.07 -0.50 10.11
CA GLY A 211 -29.63 -0.79 11.47
C GLY A 211 -28.34 -0.06 11.89
N THR A 212 -27.76 -0.50 12.99
CA THR A 212 -26.51 0.01 13.55
C THR A 212 -25.40 -1.04 13.48
N PHE A 213 -24.18 -0.61 13.18
CA PHE A 213 -23.01 -1.46 13.04
C PHE A 213 -22.18 -1.44 14.32
N SER A 214 -21.45 -2.52 14.60
CA SER A 214 -20.65 -2.63 15.83
C SER A 214 -19.16 -2.32 15.59
N GLN A 215 -18.65 -2.59 14.39
CA GLN A 215 -17.24 -2.43 14.03
C GLN A 215 -16.97 -1.09 13.33
N ILE A 216 -17.91 -0.60 12.51
CA ILE A 216 -17.77 0.67 11.78
C ILE A 216 -18.94 1.62 12.04
N SER A 217 -18.71 2.94 11.95
CA SER A 217 -19.81 3.90 11.98
C SER A 217 -20.61 3.85 10.67
N ARG A 218 -21.89 4.26 10.72
CA ARG A 218 -22.73 4.35 9.53
C ARG A 218 -22.14 5.28 8.47
N GLU A 219 -21.52 6.37 8.90
CA GLU A 219 -20.83 7.33 8.04
C GLU A 219 -19.61 6.70 7.37
N LYS A 220 -18.80 5.95 8.13
CA LYS A 220 -17.67 5.22 7.59
C LYS A 220 -18.11 4.19 6.55
N ALA A 221 -19.16 3.42 6.84
CA ALA A 221 -19.75 2.47 5.88
C ALA A 221 -20.18 3.17 4.58
N LYS A 222 -20.83 4.34 4.70
CA LYS A 222 -21.23 5.13 3.54
C LYS A 222 -20.02 5.60 2.72
N SER A 223 -18.98 6.10 3.37
CA SER A 223 -17.75 6.53 2.70
C SER A 223 -17.06 5.37 1.99
N LEU A 224 -16.98 4.21 2.63
CA LEU A 224 -16.39 3.01 2.03
C LEU A 224 -17.14 2.58 0.77
N ILE A 225 -18.48 2.55 0.80
CA ILE A 225 -19.30 2.21 -0.37
C ILE A 225 -19.08 3.22 -1.52
N ILE A 226 -19.01 4.51 -1.21
CA ILE A 226 -18.79 5.55 -2.23
C ILE A 226 -17.38 5.44 -2.82
N ASN A 227 -16.37 5.18 -1.98
CA ASN A 227 -14.97 5.06 -2.42
C ASN A 227 -14.76 3.92 -3.42
N VAL A 228 -15.49 2.81 -3.24
CA VAL A 228 -15.44 1.68 -4.17
C VAL A 228 -16.35 1.85 -5.39
N GLY A 229 -16.97 3.03 -5.54
CA GLY A 229 -17.82 3.39 -6.68
C GLY A 229 -19.27 2.90 -6.58
N GLY A 230 -19.75 2.56 -5.38
CA GLY A 230 -21.15 2.23 -5.11
C GLY A 230 -22.00 3.44 -4.73
N THR A 231 -23.33 3.29 -4.78
CA THR A 231 -24.30 4.33 -4.41
C THR A 231 -25.08 3.94 -3.17
N VAL A 232 -25.27 4.86 -2.22
CA VAL A 232 -26.02 4.60 -0.97
C VAL A 232 -27.39 5.27 -1.00
N THR A 233 -28.45 4.49 -0.72
CA THR A 233 -29.83 5.01 -0.61
C THR A 233 -30.45 4.72 0.76
N GLY A 234 -31.44 5.53 1.16
CA GLY A 234 -32.02 5.50 2.52
C GLY A 234 -33.20 4.53 2.71
N SER A 235 -33.74 3.97 1.62
CA SER A 235 -34.93 3.13 1.60
C SER A 235 -34.80 2.02 0.57
N PRO A 236 -35.14 0.77 0.90
CA PRO A 236 -35.10 -0.33 -0.07
C PRO A 236 -36.16 -0.13 -1.17
N SER A 237 -35.74 -0.35 -2.41
CA SER A 237 -36.51 -0.24 -3.63
C SER A 237 -36.18 -1.40 -4.58
N ALA A 238 -36.92 -1.55 -5.68
CA ALA A 238 -36.64 -2.58 -6.69
C ALA A 238 -35.25 -2.42 -7.35
N ASN A 239 -34.68 -1.21 -7.34
CA ASN A 239 -33.36 -0.90 -7.91
C ASN A 239 -32.21 -1.11 -6.90
N THR A 240 -32.51 -1.58 -5.70
CA THR A 240 -31.48 -1.84 -4.68
C THR A 240 -30.88 -3.21 -4.92
N ASP A 241 -29.56 -3.27 -5.14
CA ASP A 241 -28.84 -4.53 -5.35
C ASP A 241 -28.56 -5.25 -4.03
N TYR A 242 -28.13 -4.48 -3.02
CA TYR A 242 -27.67 -5.02 -1.74
C TYR A 242 -28.21 -4.25 -0.55
N ILE A 243 -28.38 -4.98 0.55
CA ILE A 243 -28.80 -4.42 1.83
C ILE A 243 -27.76 -4.78 2.86
N LEU A 244 -27.08 -3.77 3.38
CA LEU A 244 -26.15 -3.92 4.47
C LEU A 244 -26.92 -4.00 5.80
N LEU A 245 -26.88 -5.16 6.43
CA LEU A 245 -27.60 -5.47 7.66
C LEU A 245 -26.74 -5.21 8.89
N GLY A 246 -27.16 -4.23 9.69
CA GLY A 246 -26.71 -4.01 11.06
C GLY A 246 -27.72 -4.51 12.09
N LYS A 247 -27.42 -4.29 13.37
CA LYS A 247 -28.29 -4.57 14.52
C LYS A 247 -29.58 -3.74 14.43
N ALA A 248 -30.69 -4.36 14.82
CA ALA A 248 -32.02 -3.74 14.87
C ALA A 248 -32.44 -2.99 13.58
N PRO A 249 -32.50 -3.66 12.41
CA PRO A 249 -32.81 -3.01 11.12
C PRO A 249 -34.28 -2.54 10.97
N GLY A 250 -35.14 -2.89 11.94
CA GLY A 250 -36.51 -2.38 12.06
C GLY A 250 -37.43 -2.79 10.91
N GLU A 251 -38.48 -1.99 10.69
CA GLU A 251 -39.54 -2.27 9.71
C GLU A 251 -39.06 -2.27 8.24
N LYS A 252 -37.95 -1.56 7.96
CA LYS A 252 -37.33 -1.51 6.63
C LYS A 252 -36.80 -2.88 6.19
N LEU A 253 -36.43 -3.77 7.12
CA LEU A 253 -36.05 -5.16 6.80
C LEU A 253 -37.21 -5.95 6.21
N LYS A 254 -38.44 -5.73 6.69
CA LYS A 254 -39.62 -6.43 6.17
C LYS A 254 -39.88 -6.06 4.71
N LYS A 255 -39.68 -4.78 4.35
CA LYS A 255 -39.79 -4.30 2.96
C LYS A 255 -38.72 -4.91 2.07
N ALA A 256 -37.49 -4.98 2.56
CA ALA A 256 -36.36 -5.61 1.89
C ALA A 256 -36.60 -7.09 1.57
N GLN A 257 -37.05 -7.86 2.56
CA GLN A 257 -37.36 -9.29 2.42
C GLN A 257 -38.49 -9.54 1.41
N LYS A 258 -39.55 -8.71 1.43
CA LYS A 258 -40.65 -8.78 0.45
C LYS A 258 -40.19 -8.56 -0.99
N LEU A 259 -39.15 -7.76 -1.19
CA LEU A 259 -38.58 -7.46 -2.51
C LEU A 259 -37.52 -8.49 -2.96
N GLY A 260 -37.13 -9.44 -2.09
CA GLY A 260 -36.13 -10.46 -2.43
C GLY A 260 -34.72 -9.91 -2.66
N ILE A 261 -34.39 -8.74 -2.10
CA ILE A 261 -33.09 -8.11 -2.30
C ILE A 261 -32.02 -8.84 -1.48
N LYS A 262 -30.82 -9.00 -2.05
CA LYS A 262 -29.69 -9.67 -1.38
C LYS A 262 -29.24 -8.89 -0.14
N THR A 263 -29.00 -9.61 0.95
CA THR A 263 -28.53 -9.04 2.21
C THR A 263 -27.06 -9.37 2.44
N LEU A 264 -26.27 -8.37 2.84
CA LEU A 264 -24.88 -8.48 3.23
C LEU A 264 -24.76 -8.24 4.73
N SER A 265 -24.00 -9.08 5.42
CA SER A 265 -23.62 -8.82 6.81
C SER A 265 -22.48 -7.80 6.88
N GLU A 266 -22.32 -7.18 8.05
CA GLU A 266 -21.21 -6.25 8.33
C GLU A 266 -19.84 -6.90 8.02
N ALA A 267 -19.63 -8.16 8.42
CA ALA A 267 -18.38 -8.88 8.18
C ALA A 267 -18.13 -9.15 6.68
N GLN A 268 -19.16 -9.55 5.94
CA GLN A 268 -19.05 -9.78 4.49
C GLN A 268 -18.73 -8.49 3.75
N PHE A 269 -19.35 -7.39 4.15
CA PHE A 269 -19.09 -6.09 3.56
C PHE A 269 -17.65 -5.64 3.78
N LEU A 270 -17.13 -5.79 5.00
CA LEU A 270 -15.74 -5.46 5.30
C LEU A 270 -14.79 -6.30 4.46
N GLN A 271 -15.02 -7.61 4.36
CA GLN A 271 -14.22 -8.46 3.47
C GLN A 271 -14.24 -7.98 2.02
N MET A 272 -15.40 -7.56 1.49
CA MET A 272 -15.50 -7.09 0.10
C MET A 272 -14.80 -5.74 -0.16
N VAL A 273 -14.60 -4.94 0.88
CA VAL A 273 -13.97 -3.61 0.78
C VAL A 273 -12.50 -3.64 1.17
N GLU A 274 -12.08 -4.56 2.05
CA GLU A 274 -10.73 -4.67 2.61
C GLU A 274 -9.84 -5.65 1.83
N LEU A 275 -10.39 -6.51 0.96
CA LEU A 275 -9.61 -7.42 0.09
C LEU A 275 -8.91 -6.75 -1.11
N LEU A 276 -8.68 -5.43 -1.08
CA LEU A 276 -8.11 -4.63 -2.16
C LEU A 276 -7.02 -3.70 -1.63
#